data_AF-A0A224AD46-F1
#
_entry.id   AF-A0A224AD46-F1
#
_cell.length_a   1.000
_cell.length_b   1.000
_cell.length_c   1.000
_cell.angle_alpha   90.00
_cell.angle_beta   90.00
_cell.angle_gamma   90.00
#
_symmetry.space_group_name_H-M   'P 1'
#
loop_
_entity.id
_entity.type
_entity.pdbx_description
1 polymer ?
#
loop_
_entity_poly.entity_id
_entity_poly.type
_entity_poly.pdbx_seq_one_letter_code
_entity_poly.pdbx_strand_id
1 'polypeptide(L)'
;MYLISLSTFSLLFLILLMTYLFSITHYFLSSLLVLEAMTLVLLILSIFFCFNLMEGYSMYLITLTLMVCDASIGLTVLVSFVKIHSNDLVSTLSSN
;
A
#
# COMPACT_ATOMS: atom_id res chain seq x y z
N MET A 1 -16.58 -24.40 -0.03
CA MET A 1 -16.08 -24.41 1.37
C MET A 1 -14.63 -23.94 1.46
N TYR A 2 -13.68 -24.57 0.76
CA TYR A 2 -12.26 -24.15 0.77
C TYR A 2 -12.03 -22.68 0.35
N LEU A 3 -12.75 -22.22 -0.67
CA LEU A 3 -12.63 -20.84 -1.16
C LEU A 3 -13.14 -19.81 -0.12
N ILE A 4 -14.14 -20.18 0.69
CA ILE A 4 -14.63 -19.38 1.82
C ILE A 4 -13.62 -19.39 3.00
N SER A 5 -12.98 -20.53 3.29
CA SER A 5 -11.95 -20.57 4.33
C SER A 5 -10.72 -19.76 3.95
N LEU A 6 -10.40 -19.67 2.65
CA LEU A 6 -9.28 -18.87 2.16
C LEU A 6 -9.58 -17.37 2.23
N SER A 7 -10.79 -16.93 1.86
CA SER A 7 -11.18 -15.52 1.96
C SER A 7 -11.21 -15.03 3.42
N THR A 8 -11.70 -15.86 4.34
CA THR A 8 -11.68 -15.55 5.80
C THR A 8 -10.26 -15.45 6.35
N PHE A 9 -9.34 -16.33 5.93
CA PHE A 9 -7.93 -16.21 6.28
C PHE A 9 -7.29 -14.92 5.75
N SER A 10 -7.57 -14.54 4.49
CA SER A 10 -7.06 -13.28 3.91
C SER A 10 -7.58 -12.04 4.65
N LEU A 11 -8.82 -12.06 5.12
CA LEU A 11 -9.39 -10.96 5.92
C LEU A 11 -8.72 -10.86 7.29
N LEU A 12 -8.43 -11.99 7.94
CA LEU A 12 -7.72 -12.02 9.22
C LEU A 12 -6.29 -11.50 9.05
N PHE A 13 -5.62 -11.87 7.97
CA PHE A 13 -4.30 -11.35 7.64
C PHE A 13 -4.32 -9.84 7.38
N LEU A 14 -5.34 -9.31 6.68
CA LEU A 14 -5.53 -7.87 6.49
C LEU A 14 -5.64 -7.14 7.84
N ILE A 15 -6.41 -7.67 8.78
CA ILE A 15 -6.57 -7.08 10.12
C ILE A 15 -5.24 -7.03 10.87
N LEU A 16 -4.44 -8.10 10.82
CA LEU A 16 -3.11 -8.13 11.43
C LEU A 16 -2.22 -7.04 10.82
N LEU A 17 -2.23 -6.93 9.50
CA LEU A 17 -1.40 -5.99 8.78
C LEU A 17 -1.84 -4.53 9.10
N MET A 18 -3.10 -4.30 9.46
CA MET A 18 -3.64 -2.97 9.80
C MET A 18 -3.13 -2.55 11.18
N THR A 19 -3.10 -3.50 12.12
CA THR A 19 -2.47 -3.28 13.42
C THR A 19 -0.97 -3.02 13.28
N TYR A 20 -0.31 -3.68 12.33
CA TYR A 20 1.11 -3.45 12.03
C TYR A 20 1.37 -2.06 11.46
N LEU A 21 0.51 -1.57 10.56
CA LEU A 21 0.61 -0.22 9.99
C LEU A 21 0.62 0.86 11.07
N PHE A 22 -0.26 0.73 12.09
CA PHE A 22 -0.30 1.68 13.20
C PHE A 22 0.97 1.67 14.07
N SER A 23 1.72 0.57 14.07
CA SER A 23 2.94 0.44 14.86
C SER A 23 4.18 1.11 14.23
N ILE A 24 4.17 1.45 12.94
CA ILE A 24 5.37 1.83 12.16
C ILE A 24 5.34 3.30 11.72
N THR A 25 4.53 4.12 12.40
CA THR A 25 4.28 5.53 12.04
C THR A 25 5.53 6.42 11.92
N HIS A 26 6.69 5.97 12.41
CA HIS A 26 7.96 6.71 12.35
C HIS A 26 8.67 6.67 10.98
N TYR A 27 8.47 5.63 10.17
CA TYR A 27 9.17 5.48 8.89
C TYR A 27 8.19 5.44 7.73
N PHE A 28 8.12 6.54 6.97
CA PHE A 28 7.19 6.68 5.85
C PHE A 28 7.39 5.59 4.79
N LEU A 29 8.64 5.21 4.47
CA LEU A 29 8.94 4.14 3.52
C LEU A 29 8.39 2.79 4.00
N SER A 30 8.55 2.48 5.29
CA SER A 30 8.03 1.24 5.88
C SER A 30 6.51 1.24 5.92
N SER A 31 5.87 2.38 6.20
CA SER A 31 4.41 2.52 6.09
C SER A 31 3.92 2.29 4.66
N LEU A 32 4.67 2.74 3.65
CA LEU A 32 4.32 2.58 2.24
C LEU A 32 4.43 1.12 1.79
N LEU A 33 5.43 0.39 2.28
CA LEU A 33 5.59 -1.06 2.03
C LEU A 33 4.48 -1.89 2.68
N VAL A 34 4.05 -1.52 3.88
CA VAL A 34 2.89 -2.16 4.54
C VAL A 34 1.60 -1.86 3.78
N LEU A 35 1.45 -0.64 3.26
CA LEU A 35 0.32 -0.29 2.39
C LEU A 35 0.34 -1.11 1.09
N GLU A 36 1.50 -1.31 0.47
CA GLU A 36 1.62 -2.18 -0.71
C GLU A 36 1.21 -3.63 -0.40
N ALA A 37 1.68 -4.18 0.71
CA ALA A 37 1.28 -5.51 1.17
C ALA A 37 -0.23 -5.62 1.43
N MET A 38 -0.88 -4.57 1.94
CA MET A 38 -2.35 -4.51 2.05
C MET A 38 -3.05 -4.60 0.71
N THR A 39 -2.59 -3.79 -0.25
CA THR A 39 -3.21 -3.69 -1.56
C THR A 39 -3.11 -5.01 -2.32
N LEU A 40 -2.00 -5.75 -2.15
CA LEU A 40 -1.84 -7.12 -2.68
C LEU A 40 -2.82 -8.12 -2.06
N VAL A 41 -3.04 -8.07 -0.74
CA VAL A 41 -4.04 -8.95 -0.08
C VAL A 41 -5.45 -8.63 -0.58
N LEU A 42 -5.77 -7.35 -0.78
CA LEU A 42 -7.03 -6.91 -1.37
C LEU A 42 -7.21 -7.37 -2.82
N LEU A 43 -6.12 -7.40 -3.58
CA LEU A 43 -6.10 -7.86 -4.97
C LEU A 43 -6.29 -9.38 -5.06
N ILE A 44 -5.74 -10.15 -4.12
CA ILE A 44 -6.04 -11.58 -3.97
C ILE A 44 -7.52 -11.80 -3.63
N LEU A 45 -8.09 -10.97 -2.75
CA LEU A 45 -9.52 -11.02 -2.43
C LEU A 45 -10.40 -10.68 -3.65
N SER A 46 -10.00 -9.72 -4.48
CA SER A 46 -10.75 -9.35 -5.69
C SER A 46 -10.77 -10.47 -6.74
N ILE A 47 -9.69 -11.24 -6.87
CA ILE A 47 -9.67 -12.45 -7.70
C ILE A 47 -10.70 -13.47 -7.20
N PHE A 48 -10.75 -13.74 -5.90
CA PHE A 48 -11.75 -14.66 -5.34
C PHE A 48 -13.18 -14.17 -5.56
N PHE A 49 -13.41 -12.86 -5.47
CA PHE A 49 -14.72 -12.28 -5.73
C PHE A 49 -15.12 -12.43 -7.20
N CYS A 50 -14.19 -12.20 -8.13
CA CYS A 50 -14.37 -12.41 -9.56
C CYS A 50 -14.78 -13.86 -9.87
N PHE A 51 -14.12 -14.84 -9.25
CA PHE A 51 -14.46 -16.26 -9.38
C PHE A 51 -15.85 -16.61 -8.83
N ASN A 52 -16.29 -15.97 -7.74
CA ASN A 52 -17.60 -16.25 -7.14
C ASN A 52 -18.76 -15.62 -7.93
N LEU A 53 -18.57 -14.43 -8.49
CA LEU A 53 -19.60 -13.71 -9.24
C LEU A 53 -19.71 -14.13 -10.70
N MET A 54 -18.78 -14.95 -11.22
CA MET A 54 -18.64 -15.24 -12.66
C MET A 54 -18.51 -13.99 -13.53
N GLU A 55 -18.08 -12.87 -12.93
CA GLU A 55 -17.75 -11.63 -13.63
C GLU A 55 -16.38 -11.80 -14.32
N GLY A 56 -16.19 -11.14 -15.46
CA GLY A 56 -14.95 -11.25 -16.23
C GLY A 56 -13.74 -10.63 -15.51
N TYR A 57 -12.53 -11.01 -15.95
CA TYR A 57 -11.25 -10.52 -15.39
C TYR A 57 -10.99 -9.00 -15.59
N SER A 58 -11.90 -8.26 -16.23
CA SER A 58 -11.78 -6.82 -16.46
C SER A 58 -11.78 -6.02 -15.15
N MET A 59 -12.65 -6.37 -14.20
CA MET A 59 -12.72 -5.71 -12.89
C MET A 59 -11.43 -5.89 -12.10
N TYR A 60 -10.81 -7.06 -12.20
CA TYR A 60 -9.51 -7.34 -11.60
C TYR A 60 -8.41 -6.43 -12.16
N LEU A 61 -8.33 -6.30 -13.50
CA LEU A 61 -7.32 -5.47 -14.15
C LEU A 61 -7.49 -3.98 -13.83
N ILE A 62 -8.73 -3.48 -13.78
CA ILE A 62 -9.01 -2.09 -13.39
C ILE A 62 -8.59 -1.85 -11.94
N THR A 63 -8.87 -2.80 -11.04
CA THR A 63 -8.47 -2.71 -9.63
C THR A 63 -6.94 -2.70 -9.51
N LEU A 64 -6.23 -3.51 -10.30
CA LEU A 64 -4.76 -3.57 -10.32
C LEU A 64 -4.14 -2.23 -10.75
N THR A 65 -4.64 -1.62 -11.83
CA THR A 65 -4.06 -0.35 -12.33
C THR A 65 -4.31 0.83 -11.39
N LEU A 66 -5.48 0.87 -10.74
CA LEU A 66 -5.83 1.91 -9.78
C LEU A 66 -4.94 1.85 -8.54
N MET A 67 -4.67 0.63 -8.03
CA MET A 67 -3.77 0.40 -6.90
C MET A 67 -2.32 0.84 -7.17
N VAL A 68 -1.79 0.57 -8.36
CA VAL A 68 -0.43 1.01 -8.73
C VAL A 68 -0.35 2.54 -8.84
N CYS A 69 -1.42 3.19 -9.30
CA CYS A 69 -1.48 4.65 -9.39
C CYS A 69 -1.39 5.30 -8.00
N ASP A 70 -2.16 4.80 -7.03
CA ASP A 70 -2.15 5.32 -5.66
C ASP A 70 -0.79 5.14 -4.97
N ALA A 71 -0.12 4.01 -5.20
CA ALA A 71 1.24 3.78 -4.70
C ALA A 71 2.26 4.75 -5.32
N SER A 72 2.14 5.04 -6.63
CA SER A 72 3.04 5.96 -7.33
C SER A 72 2.95 7.40 -6.82
N ILE A 73 1.75 7.83 -6.43
CA ILE A 73 1.51 9.14 -5.84
C ILE A 73 2.17 9.20 -4.45
N GLY A 74 1.98 8.17 -3.62
CA GLY A 74 2.61 8.08 -2.29
C GLY A 74 4.14 8.15 -2.35
N LEU A 75 4.74 7.48 -3.33
CA LEU A 75 6.20 7.48 -3.52
C LEU A 75 6.73 8.83 -4.03
N THR A 76 5.97 9.50 -4.90
CA THR A 76 6.30 10.86 -5.37
C THR A 76 6.31 11.86 -4.23
N VAL A 77 5.35 11.76 -3.30
CA VAL A 77 5.29 12.59 -2.08
C VAL A 77 6.46 12.31 -1.14
N LEU A 78 6.85 11.04 -0.95
CA LEU A 78 8.03 10.71 -0.15
C LEU A 78 9.29 11.36 -0.74
N VAL A 79 9.50 11.26 -2.05
CA VAL A 79 10.68 11.82 -2.71
C VAL A 79 10.72 13.34 -2.61
N SER A 80 9.57 14.04 -2.73
CA SER A 80 9.53 15.48 -2.56
C SER A 80 9.79 15.89 -1.10
N PHE A 81 9.26 15.15 -0.13
CA PHE A 81 9.51 15.39 1.30
C PHE A 81 11.00 15.25 1.66
N VAL A 82 11.65 14.19 1.18
CA VAL A 82 13.10 13.99 1.38
C VAL A 82 13.91 15.12 0.75
N LYS A 83 13.54 15.60 -0.44
CA LYS A 83 14.22 16.72 -1.11
C LYS A 83 14.11 18.03 -0.32
N ILE A 84 12.96 18.31 0.30
CA ILE A 84 12.75 19.52 1.11
C ILE A 84 13.56 19.43 2.41
N HIS A 85 13.47 18.31 3.13
CA HIS A 85 14.13 18.16 4.43
C HIS A 85 15.65 18.03 4.31
N SER A 86 16.16 17.50 3.19
CA SER A 86 17.60 17.30 2.97
C SER A 86 18.32 18.54 2.42
N ASN A 87 17.62 19.60 1.99
CA ASN A 87 18.22 20.76 1.33
C ASN A 87 18.37 22.01 2.22
N ASP A 88 17.73 22.07 3.40
CA ASP A 88 17.78 23.25 4.29
C ASP A 88 18.95 23.26 5.30
N LEU A 89 19.84 22.27 5.24
CA LEU A 89 21.03 22.16 6.12
C LEU A 89 22.26 22.96 5.65
N VAL A 90 22.17 23.71 4.53
CA VAL A 90 23.27 24.56 4.02
C VAL A 90 23.03 26.05 4.33
N SER A 91 22.25 26.38 5.35
CA SER A 91 21.95 27.78 5.73
C SER A 91 22.70 28.29 6.96
N THR A 92 23.67 27.55 7.52
CA THR A 92 24.31 27.94 8.81
C THR A 92 25.84 27.87 8.86
N LEU A 93 26.56 28.08 7.75
CA LEU A 93 28.03 27.96 7.80
C LEU A 93 28.90 29.01 7.07
N SER A 94 28.37 30.16 6.65
CA SER A 94 29.26 31.29 6.31
C SER A 94 28.61 32.66 6.46
N SER A 95 28.59 33.19 7.67
CA SER A 95 28.59 34.63 7.91
C SER A 95 29.54 34.93 9.08
N ASN A 96 30.84 34.85 8.79
CA ASN A 96 31.86 35.61 9.51
C ASN A 96 31.98 36.99 8.87
#